data_AF-A0A7R9L651-F1
#
_entry.id   AF-A0A7R9L651-F1
#
_cell.length_a   1.000
_cell.length_b   1.000
_cell.length_c   1.000
_cell.angle_alpha   90.00
_cell.angle_beta   90.00
_cell.angle_gamma   90.00
#
_symmetry.space_group_name_H-M   'P 1'
#
loop_
_entity.id
_entity.type
_entity.pdbx_description
1 polymer ?
#
loop_
_entity_poly.entity_id
_entity_poly.type
_entity_poly.pdbx_seq_one_letter_code
_entity_poly.pdbx_strand_id
1 'polypeptide(L)'
;MYAKCKSEKGFSVATVWTQHIPDLLSRAKCDDRSQCVIRVEAPNFNASSFLLLTEPKNAKLVKPNLRLVSVLRDDKHLFSIKLYTEAVAPFVALDLKPGSGISGHFVDNGFFMFDETKTVQFVYTGNEAVDEQDIADNLIIKTVTDVI
;
A
#
# COMPACT_ATOMS: atom_id res chain seq x y z
N MET A 1 21.81 -20.84 -3.74
CA MET A 1 21.97 -21.48 -2.41
C MET A 1 20.57 -21.57 -1.80
N TYR A 2 19.98 -22.77 -1.75
CA TYR A 2 18.60 -22.95 -1.29
C TYR A 2 18.60 -23.35 0.19
N ALA A 3 17.95 -22.56 1.04
CA ALA A 3 17.69 -22.95 2.42
C ALA A 3 16.55 -23.97 2.44
N LYS A 4 16.81 -25.18 2.97
CA LYS A 4 15.78 -26.19 3.25
C LYS A 4 15.20 -25.92 4.64
N CYS A 5 13.96 -25.47 4.71
CA CYS A 5 13.19 -25.50 5.97
C CYS A 5 12.76 -26.95 6.24
N LYS A 6 13.24 -27.56 7.32
CA LYS A 6 12.68 -28.82 7.83
C LYS A 6 11.36 -28.51 8.53
N SER A 7 10.27 -29.09 8.02
CA SER A 7 8.95 -29.03 8.63
C SER A 7 8.86 -30.07 9.74
N GLU A 8 8.84 -29.60 10.99
CA GLU A 8 8.18 -30.30 12.09
C GLU A 8 6.93 -29.47 12.44
N LYS A 9 5.81 -30.16 12.71
CA LYS A 9 4.47 -29.57 12.87
C LYS A 9 4.49 -28.35 13.80
N GLY A 10 4.44 -27.16 13.23
CA GLY A 10 4.40 -25.88 13.93
C GLY A 10 4.80 -24.73 13.00
N PHE A 11 4.27 -23.53 13.26
CA PHE A 11 4.81 -22.32 12.64
C PHE A 11 6.26 -22.15 13.15
N SER A 12 7.23 -22.08 12.24
CA SER A 12 8.61 -21.80 12.58
C SER A 12 8.96 -20.40 12.08
N VAL A 13 9.64 -19.62 12.92
CA VAL A 13 10.19 -18.31 12.57
C VAL A 13 11.70 -18.47 12.44
N ALA A 14 12.26 -18.05 11.32
CA ALA A 14 13.69 -18.11 11.07
C ALA A 14 14.18 -16.80 10.44
N THR A 15 15.39 -16.39 10.81
CA THR A 15 16.07 -15.28 10.14
C THR A 15 16.50 -15.73 8.75
N VAL A 16 15.92 -15.13 7.72
CA VAL A 16 16.24 -15.43 6.31
C VAL A 16 17.24 -14.44 5.71
N TRP A 17 17.45 -13.29 6.35
CA TRP A 17 18.34 -12.24 5.89
C TRP A 17 18.82 -11.34 7.04
N THR A 18 20.11 -11.01 7.03
CA THR A 18 20.75 -10.11 7.99
C THR A 18 21.75 -9.22 7.26
N GLN A 19 21.76 -7.92 7.57
CA GLN A 19 22.72 -7.00 6.99
C GLN A 19 23.00 -5.77 7.87
N HIS A 20 24.22 -5.25 7.79
CA HIS A 20 24.61 -3.96 8.35
C HIS A 20 24.02 -2.78 7.56
N ILE A 21 23.37 -1.85 8.25
CA ILE A 21 22.61 -0.75 7.62
C ILE A 21 23.48 0.17 6.75
N PRO A 22 24.67 0.66 7.18
CA PRO A 22 25.56 1.44 6.32
C PRO A 22 25.90 0.78 4.98
N ASP A 23 26.14 -0.53 4.99
CA ASP A 23 26.45 -1.28 3.77
C ASP A 23 25.23 -1.35 2.85
N LEU A 24 24.03 -1.47 3.44
CA LEU A 24 22.77 -1.47 2.68
C LEU A 24 22.52 -0.12 2.02
N LEU A 25 22.68 0.98 2.77
CA LEU A 25 22.50 2.35 2.29
C LEU A 25 23.49 2.67 1.16
N SER A 26 24.77 2.31 1.34
CA SER A 26 25.81 2.48 0.33
C SER A 26 25.46 1.77 -0.99
N ARG A 27 25.00 0.51 -0.93
CA ARG A 27 24.59 -0.22 -2.14
C ARG A 27 23.31 0.32 -2.78
N ALA A 28 22.38 0.81 -1.96
CA ALA A 28 21.14 1.42 -2.43
C ALA A 28 21.32 2.87 -2.91
N LYS A 29 22.54 3.44 -2.80
CA LYS A 29 22.85 4.85 -3.09
C LYS A 29 21.96 5.82 -2.30
N CYS A 30 21.75 5.49 -1.04
CA CYS A 30 21.07 6.34 -0.06
C CYS A 30 22.12 7.02 0.80
N ASP A 31 22.18 8.35 0.77
CA ASP A 31 23.15 9.10 1.60
C ASP A 31 22.76 9.02 3.09
N ASP A 32 21.45 8.96 3.38
CA ASP A 32 20.94 8.90 4.73
C ASP A 32 19.66 8.05 4.87
N ARG A 33 19.36 7.61 6.11
CA ARG A 33 18.22 6.73 6.42
C ARG A 33 16.85 7.34 6.10
N SER A 34 16.74 8.66 6.08
CA SER A 34 15.48 9.37 5.77
C SER A 34 15.10 9.35 4.30
N GLN A 35 16.02 8.99 3.41
CA GLN A 35 15.78 9.00 1.96
C GLN A 35 15.26 7.65 1.44
N CYS A 36 15.35 6.59 2.25
CA CYS A 36 15.14 5.23 1.77
C CYS A 36 14.24 4.41 2.70
N VAL A 37 13.54 3.49 2.07
CA VAL A 37 12.62 2.52 2.66
C VAL A 37 12.98 1.14 2.13
N ILE A 38 12.94 0.14 3.00
CA ILE A 38 13.13 -1.25 2.57
C ILE A 38 11.77 -1.80 2.18
N ARG A 39 11.65 -2.35 0.98
CA ARG A 39 10.53 -3.20 0.55
C ARG A 39 11.00 -4.65 0.60
N VAL A 40 10.23 -5.51 1.26
CA VAL A 40 10.46 -6.95 1.31
C VAL A 40 9.31 -7.63 0.58
N GLU A 41 9.64 -8.50 -0.36
CA GLU A 41 8.64 -9.25 -1.12
C GLU A 41 8.77 -10.74 -0.83
N ALA A 42 7.63 -11.40 -0.73
CA ALA A 42 7.52 -12.84 -0.65
C ALA A 42 6.66 -13.33 -1.84
N PRO A 43 7.25 -13.48 -3.04
CA PRO A 43 6.51 -13.75 -4.27
C PRO A 43 5.65 -15.01 -4.18
N ASN A 44 6.15 -16.05 -3.50
CA ASN A 44 5.43 -17.32 -3.30
C ASN A 44 4.14 -17.17 -2.49
N PHE A 45 3.96 -16.06 -1.78
CA PHE A 45 2.79 -15.77 -0.95
C PHE A 45 2.02 -14.54 -1.44
N ASN A 46 2.43 -13.95 -2.58
CA ASN A 46 1.89 -12.68 -3.08
C ASN A 46 1.81 -11.60 -1.99
N ALA A 47 2.82 -11.55 -1.12
CA ALA A 47 2.85 -10.67 0.03
C ALA A 47 4.04 -9.73 -0.06
N SER A 48 3.87 -8.51 0.43
CA SER A 48 4.95 -7.55 0.59
C SER A 48 4.86 -6.88 1.95
N SER A 49 5.99 -6.38 2.43
CA SER A 49 6.10 -5.59 3.65
C SER A 49 7.13 -4.48 3.43
N PHE A 50 7.17 -3.54 4.35
CA PHE A 50 8.11 -2.43 4.29
C PHE A 50 8.70 -2.12 5.66
N LEU A 51 9.87 -1.49 5.65
CA LEU A 51 10.52 -0.95 6.85
C LEU A 51 11.04 0.46 6.56
N LEU A 52 10.54 1.43 7.32
CA LEU A 52 11.12 2.77 7.36
C LEU A 52 12.41 2.74 8.19
N LEU A 53 13.46 3.37 7.67
CA LEU A 53 14.76 3.46 8.34
C LEU A 53 14.88 4.65 9.30
N THR A 54 13.83 5.48 9.36
CA THR A 54 13.65 6.60 10.27
C THR A 54 12.17 6.75 10.63
N GLU A 55 11.85 7.60 11.60
CA GLU A 55 10.46 7.94 11.92
C GLU A 55 9.79 8.67 10.73
N PRO A 56 8.49 8.44 10.45
CA PRO A 56 7.80 9.05 9.31
C PRO A 56 7.97 10.58 9.21
N LYS A 57 7.90 11.31 10.34
CA LYS A 57 8.07 12.77 10.40
C LYS A 57 9.47 13.26 10.01
N ASN A 58 10.47 12.38 10.04
CA ASN A 58 11.86 12.69 9.71
C ASN A 58 12.22 12.16 8.31
N ALA A 59 11.32 11.48 7.62
CA ALA A 59 11.56 10.97 6.28
C ALA A 59 11.52 12.11 5.26
N LYS A 60 12.45 12.11 4.30
CA LYS A 60 12.48 13.07 3.18
C LYS A 60 11.54 12.59 2.10
N LEU A 61 10.24 12.74 2.35
CA LEU A 61 9.18 12.31 1.44
C LEU A 61 8.86 13.41 0.44
N VAL A 62 8.81 13.05 -0.84
CA VAL A 62 8.21 13.91 -1.86
C VAL A 62 6.70 13.74 -1.77
N LYS A 63 5.95 14.84 -1.78
CA LYS A 63 4.49 14.77 -1.85
C LYS A 63 4.08 14.11 -3.18
N PRO A 64 3.47 12.92 -3.16
CA PRO A 64 3.07 12.24 -4.38
C PRO A 64 1.84 12.93 -4.98
N ASN A 65 1.82 13.06 -6.31
CA ASN A 65 0.60 13.40 -7.05
C ASN A 65 -0.30 12.16 -7.15
N LEU A 66 -0.86 11.75 -6.02
CA LEU A 66 -1.70 10.55 -5.91
C LEU A 66 -3.12 10.86 -6.39
N ARG A 67 -3.60 10.12 -7.38
CA ARG A 67 -4.89 10.37 -8.03
C ARG A 67 -5.64 9.11 -8.41
N LEU A 68 -6.96 9.23 -8.45
CA LEU A 68 -7.85 8.23 -9.05
C LEU A 68 -7.64 8.20 -10.58
N VAL A 69 -7.52 7.00 -11.14
CA VAL A 69 -7.47 6.78 -12.60
C VAL A 69 -8.82 6.30 -13.11
N SER A 70 -9.40 5.30 -12.45
CA SER A 70 -10.68 4.71 -12.86
C SER A 70 -11.33 3.95 -11.73
N VAL A 71 -12.65 3.88 -11.76
CA VAL A 71 -13.46 2.92 -11.00
C VAL A 71 -14.16 2.02 -12.02
N LEU A 72 -14.11 0.72 -11.81
CA LEU A 72 -14.80 -0.28 -12.62
C LEU A 72 -15.64 -1.16 -11.71
N ARG A 73 -16.88 -1.45 -12.12
CA ARG A 73 -17.70 -2.44 -11.42
C ARG A 73 -17.41 -3.83 -11.98
N ASP A 74 -16.79 -4.67 -11.16
CA ASP A 74 -16.47 -6.05 -11.52
C ASP A 74 -17.69 -6.97 -11.36
N ASP A 75 -18.53 -6.70 -10.35
CA ASP A 75 -19.80 -7.39 -10.09
C ASP A 75 -20.74 -6.49 -9.25
N LYS A 76 -21.94 -6.98 -8.91
CA LYS A 76 -22.93 -6.30 -8.08
C LYS A 76 -22.34 -5.72 -6.78
N HIS A 77 -21.38 -6.40 -6.16
CA HIS A 77 -20.82 -6.04 -4.85
C HIS A 77 -19.34 -5.68 -4.88
N LEU A 78 -18.72 -5.56 -6.05
CA LEU A 78 -17.27 -5.43 -6.16
C LEU A 78 -16.88 -4.34 -7.15
N PHE A 79 -16.07 -3.39 -6.68
CA PHE A 79 -15.51 -2.33 -7.50
C PHE A 79 -13.98 -2.40 -7.50
N SER A 80 -13.37 -2.32 -8.68
CA SER A 80 -11.94 -2.16 -8.87
C SER A 80 -11.60 -0.67 -9.02
N ILE A 81 -10.76 -0.17 -8.12
CA ILE A 81 -10.34 1.23 -8.04
C ILE A 81 -8.86 1.30 -8.41
N LYS A 82 -8.56 1.91 -9.55
CA LYS A 82 -7.19 2.09 -10.03
C LYS A 82 -6.67 3.46 -9.62
N LEU A 83 -5.54 3.46 -8.93
CA LEU A 83 -4.82 4.65 -8.49
C LEU A 83 -3.54 4.82 -9.31
N TYR A 84 -3.08 6.07 -9.40
CA TYR A 84 -1.78 6.43 -9.96
C TYR A 84 -1.02 7.38 -9.05
N THR A 85 0.29 7.23 -9.00
CA THR A 85 1.21 8.12 -8.29
C THR A 85 2.49 8.36 -9.10
N GLU A 86 3.06 9.57 -8.99
CA GLU A 86 4.33 9.94 -9.62
C GLU A 86 5.56 9.68 -8.72
N ALA A 87 5.31 9.38 -7.44
CA ALA A 87 6.34 9.08 -6.45
C ALA A 87 5.82 8.03 -5.46
N VAL A 88 6.72 7.41 -4.70
CA VAL A 88 6.33 6.46 -3.64
C VAL A 88 5.35 7.14 -2.69
N ALA A 89 4.14 6.58 -2.54
CA ALA A 89 3.10 7.10 -1.65
C ALA A 89 2.99 6.23 -0.40
N PRO A 90 3.51 6.69 0.75
CA PRO A 90 3.44 5.95 2.02
C PRO A 90 2.04 6.06 2.65
N PHE A 91 1.59 4.98 3.29
CA PHE A 91 0.33 4.95 4.06
C PHE A 91 -0.87 5.53 3.29
N VAL A 92 -1.09 5.05 2.07
CA VAL A 92 -2.24 5.44 1.26
C VAL A 92 -3.52 4.99 1.97
N ALA A 93 -4.31 5.96 2.40
CA ALA A 93 -5.59 5.77 3.05
C ALA A 93 -6.72 6.10 2.07
N LEU A 94 -7.59 5.12 1.87
CA LEU A 94 -8.81 5.21 1.10
C LEU A 94 -9.99 5.27 2.05
N ASP A 95 -10.89 6.20 1.79
CA ASP A 95 -12.13 6.35 2.53
C ASP A 95 -13.23 6.87 1.61
N LEU A 96 -14.47 6.85 2.07
CA LEU A 96 -15.60 7.47 1.39
C LEU A 96 -16.05 8.70 2.18
N LYS A 97 -16.56 9.71 1.48
CA LYS A 97 -17.07 10.93 2.11
C LYS A 97 -18.07 10.58 3.23
N PRO A 98 -17.90 11.16 4.44
CA PRO A 98 -18.88 11.03 5.50
C PRO A 98 -20.27 11.47 5.02
N GLY A 99 -21.29 10.65 5.28
CA GLY A 99 -22.65 10.94 4.83
C GLY A 99 -22.97 10.57 3.37
N SER A 100 -22.03 9.94 2.64
CA SER A 100 -22.29 9.45 1.27
C SER A 100 -23.36 8.36 1.18
N GLY A 101 -23.67 7.69 2.31
CA GLY A 101 -24.61 6.55 2.33
C GLY A 101 -24.04 5.26 1.73
N ILE A 102 -22.82 5.30 1.19
CA ILE A 102 -22.15 4.13 0.60
C ILE A 102 -21.51 3.31 1.73
N SER A 103 -21.95 2.06 1.86
CA SER A 103 -21.45 1.12 2.87
C SER A 103 -20.58 0.05 2.24
N GLY A 104 -19.41 -0.20 2.83
CA GLY A 104 -18.49 -1.23 2.36
C GLY A 104 -17.12 -1.14 3.01
N HIS A 105 -16.15 -1.86 2.46
CA HIS A 105 -14.75 -1.80 2.91
C HIS A 105 -13.78 -2.01 1.75
N PHE A 106 -12.60 -1.40 1.85
CA PHE A 106 -11.49 -1.66 0.95
C PHE A 106 -10.76 -2.95 1.37
N VAL A 107 -10.43 -3.79 0.40
CA VAL A 107 -9.69 -5.05 0.63
C VAL A 107 -8.26 -4.78 1.08
N ASP A 108 -7.66 -3.68 0.61
CA ASP A 108 -6.34 -3.21 1.00
C ASP A 108 -6.41 -1.72 1.31
N ASN A 109 -5.85 -1.30 2.45
CA ASN A 109 -5.87 0.08 2.90
C ASN A 109 -4.68 0.36 3.82
N GLY A 110 -4.19 1.61 3.87
CA GLY A 110 -3.00 1.98 4.64
C GLY A 110 -1.70 1.43 4.08
N PHE A 111 -1.67 1.04 2.81
CA PHE A 111 -0.51 0.41 2.16
C PHE A 111 0.55 1.43 1.73
N PHE A 112 1.76 0.94 1.44
CA PHE A 112 2.75 1.68 0.66
C PHE A 112 2.54 1.43 -0.82
N MET A 113 2.36 2.50 -1.59
CA MET A 113 2.31 2.44 -3.05
C MET A 113 3.71 2.73 -3.60
N PHE A 114 4.48 1.66 -3.83
CA PHE A 114 5.81 1.73 -4.42
C PHE A 114 5.77 1.85 -5.95
N ASP A 115 4.80 1.18 -6.57
CA ASP A 115 4.63 1.13 -8.01
C ASP A 115 3.70 2.26 -8.46
N GLU A 116 3.91 2.78 -9.68
CA GLU A 116 3.16 3.94 -10.19
C GLU A 116 1.65 3.72 -10.24
N THR A 117 1.20 2.48 -10.41
CA THR A 117 -0.22 2.13 -10.44
C THR A 117 -0.53 1.01 -9.49
N LYS A 118 -1.70 1.09 -8.83
CA LYS A 118 -2.23 0.02 -8.00
C LYS A 118 -3.74 -0.05 -8.15
N THR A 119 -4.26 -1.27 -8.25
CA THR A 119 -5.70 -1.53 -8.19
C THR A 119 -6.04 -2.05 -6.80
N VAL A 120 -7.04 -1.44 -6.18
CA VAL A 120 -7.60 -1.84 -4.90
C VAL A 120 -9.07 -2.18 -5.10
N GLN A 121 -9.53 -3.23 -4.43
CA GLN A 121 -10.93 -3.61 -4.46
C GLN A 121 -11.71 -2.97 -3.32
N PHE A 122 -12.93 -2.52 -3.63
CA PHE A 122 -13.92 -2.09 -2.65
C PHE A 122 -15.11 -3.05 -2.69
N VAL A 123 -15.42 -3.64 -1.54
CA VAL A 123 -16.54 -4.57 -1.36
C VAL A 123 -17.74 -3.77 -0.86
N TYR A 124 -18.75 -3.64 -1.70
CA TYR A 124 -19.99 -2.93 -1.41
C TYR A 124 -20.98 -3.81 -0.65
N THR A 125 -21.45 -3.33 0.50
CA THR A 125 -22.36 -4.06 1.40
C THR A 125 -23.69 -3.34 1.63
N GLY A 126 -23.96 -2.25 0.92
CA GLY A 126 -25.23 -1.54 1.01
C GLY A 126 -26.34 -2.21 0.18
N ASN A 127 -27.56 -1.68 0.34
CA ASN A 127 -28.75 -2.13 -0.39
C ASN A 127 -29.20 -1.16 -1.50
N GLU A 128 -28.64 0.04 -1.51
CA GLU A 128 -28.97 1.10 -2.46
C GLU A 128 -28.32 0.85 -3.83
N ALA A 129 -28.85 1.46 -4.88
CA ALA A 129 -28.17 1.48 -6.16
C ALA A 129 -26.93 2.40 -6.05
N VAL A 130 -25.75 1.82 -6.21
CA VAL A 130 -24.46 2.52 -6.29
C VAL A 130 -23.78 2.12 -7.60
N ASP A 131 -23.26 3.10 -8.33
CA ASP A 131 -22.48 2.91 -9.55
C ASP A 131 -21.02 3.37 -9.39
N GLU A 132 -20.24 3.25 -10.46
CA GLU A 132 -18.83 3.62 -10.49
C GLU A 132 -18.60 5.12 -10.22
N GLN A 133 -19.52 5.97 -10.68
CA GLN A 133 -19.43 7.41 -10.54
C GLN A 133 -19.72 7.82 -9.08
N ASP A 134 -20.66 7.17 -8.42
CA ASP A 134 -20.93 7.37 -6.99
C ASP A 134 -19.67 7.11 -6.15
N ILE A 135 -18.94 6.02 -6.45
CA ILE A 135 -17.67 5.71 -5.79
C ILE A 135 -16.62 6.77 -6.11
N ALA A 136 -16.46 7.12 -7.40
CA ALA A 136 -15.45 8.09 -7.83
C ALA A 136 -15.65 9.47 -7.18
N ASP A 137 -16.89 9.96 -7.12
CA ASP A 137 -17.22 11.28 -6.59
C ASP A 137 -17.13 11.35 -5.06
N ASN A 138 -17.26 10.20 -4.39
CA ASN A 138 -17.18 10.10 -2.93
C ASN A 138 -15.84 9.59 -2.40
N LEU A 139 -14.92 9.15 -3.27
CA LEU A 139 -13.62 8.63 -2.84
C LEU A 139 -12.74 9.74 -2.27
N ILE A 140 -12.23 9.50 -1.07
CA ILE A 140 -11.19 10.28 -0.42
C ILE A 140 -9.89 9.47 -0.50
N ILE A 141 -8.84 10.08 -1.03
CA ILE A 141 -7.50 9.50 -1.09
C ILE A 141 -6.56 10.40 -0.31
N LYS A 142 -5.84 9.83 0.67
CA LYS A 142 -4.84 10.54 1.47
C LYS A 142 -3.56 9.74 1.59
N THR A 143 -2.45 10.42 1.86
CA THR A 143 -1.16 9.83 2.22
C THR A 143 -0.58 10.58 3.44
N VAL A 144 0.47 10.04 4.07
CA VAL A 144 1.10 10.69 5.23
C VAL A 144 1.57 12.12 4.92
N THR A 145 1.97 12.40 3.68
CA THR A 145 2.42 13.75 3.24
C THR A 145 1.29 14.79 3.16
N ASP A 146 0.03 14.38 3.36
CA ASP A 146 -1.10 15.31 3.47
C ASP A 146 -1.33 15.78 4.92
N VAL A 147 -0.64 15.18 5.90
CA VAL A 147 -0.86 15.44 7.33
C VAL A 147 0.41 15.76 8.12
N ILE A 148 1.60 15.69 7.50
CA ILE A 148 2.89 16.07 8.10
C ILE A 148 3.46 17.33 7.46
#